data_AF-A0A672NQJ7-F1
#
_entry.id   AF-A0A672NQJ7-F1
#
_cell.length_a   1.000
_cell.length_b   1.000
_cell.length_c   1.000
_cell.angle_alpha   90.00
_cell.angle_beta   90.00
_cell.angle_gamma   90.00
#
_symmetry.space_group_name_H-M   'P 1'
#
loop_
_entity.id
_entity.type
_entity.pdbx_description
1 polymer ?
#
loop_
_entity_poly.entity_id
_entity_poly.type
_entity_poly.pdbx_seq_one_letter_code
_entity_poly.pdbx_strand_id
1 'polypeptide(L)'
;MSFNITQSFNRLSSKVIFANSKSSGTHETRLSDLKAPHLLKCSFVFPAQAKRTKKVGIVGKYGTRYGASLRKMVKKIEISQHAKYTCSFCGKTKMKRKAVGIWHCGSCMKTVAGGAWTYNTTSAVTVKSAIKRLKELKDQ
;
A
#
# COMPACT_ATOMS: atom_id res chain seq x y z
N MET A 1 32.79 33.52 -28.88
CA MET A 1 32.12 32.26 -29.25
C MET A 1 30.70 32.33 -28.72
N SER A 2 29.76 32.60 -29.62
CA SER A 2 28.41 33.05 -29.30
C SER A 2 27.49 31.90 -28.93
N PHE A 3 26.59 32.21 -28.01
CA PHE A 3 25.46 31.42 -27.54
C PHE A 3 24.58 30.87 -28.67
N ASN A 4 24.21 29.60 -28.56
CA ASN A 4 22.95 28.98 -29.00
C ASN A 4 22.86 27.64 -28.22
N ILE A 5 21.75 27.24 -27.60
CA ILE A 5 20.52 26.79 -28.26
C ILE A 5 19.34 26.97 -27.30
N THR A 6 18.27 27.50 -27.86
CA THR A 6 16.93 27.72 -27.35
C THR A 6 16.11 26.44 -27.19
N GLN A 7 15.09 26.54 -26.33
CA GLN A 7 14.05 25.55 -26.03
C GLN A 7 13.33 25.01 -27.29
N SER A 8 12.90 23.75 -27.24
CA SER A 8 11.54 23.40 -27.65
C SER A 8 11.05 22.06 -27.10
N PHE A 9 9.96 22.14 -26.35
CA PHE A 9 8.75 21.30 -26.45
C PHE A 9 8.90 19.93 -27.13
N ASN A 10 8.61 18.84 -26.37
CA ASN A 10 7.50 17.98 -26.77
C ASN A 10 6.93 17.12 -25.63
N ARG A 11 5.61 17.25 -25.54
CA ARG A 11 4.65 16.64 -24.62
C ARG A 11 4.06 15.45 -25.35
N LEU A 12 4.30 14.21 -24.92
CA LEU A 12 3.48 13.07 -25.34
C LEU A 12 3.30 12.10 -24.18
N SER A 13 2.15 12.29 -23.55
CA SER A 13 1.55 11.44 -22.53
C SER A 13 0.90 10.23 -23.23
N SER A 14 1.55 9.08 -23.21
CA SER A 14 0.90 7.81 -23.57
C SER A 14 0.23 7.20 -22.33
N LYS A 15 -1.05 7.57 -22.14
CA LYS A 15 -1.98 6.86 -21.27
C LYS A 15 -2.35 5.54 -21.94
N VAL A 16 -1.84 4.42 -21.45
CA VAL A 16 -2.44 3.10 -21.69
C VAL A 16 -3.49 2.90 -20.60
N ILE A 17 -4.74 3.20 -20.92
CA ILE A 17 -5.90 2.83 -20.11
C ILE A 17 -6.37 1.48 -20.65
N PHE A 18 -6.24 0.43 -19.83
CA PHE A 18 -6.85 -0.86 -20.09
C PHE A 18 -8.34 -0.78 -19.74
N ALA A 19 -9.17 -1.03 -20.75
CA ALA A 19 -10.60 -1.26 -20.61
C ALA A 19 -10.87 -2.70 -20.12
N ASN A 20 -11.89 -2.87 -19.29
CA ASN A 20 -12.62 -4.13 -19.07
C ASN A 20 -14.07 -3.74 -18.78
N SER A 21 -14.97 -3.87 -19.75
CA SER A 21 -15.75 -5.06 -20.15
C SER A 21 -17.07 -5.16 -19.36
N LYS A 22 -18.16 -4.90 -20.10
CA LYS A 22 -19.56 -4.98 -19.71
C LYS A 22 -19.98 -6.42 -19.40
N SER A 23 -20.97 -6.59 -18.52
CA SER A 23 -21.97 -7.66 -18.61
C SER A 23 -23.34 -7.16 -18.13
N SER A 24 -24.31 -7.23 -19.04
CA SER A 24 -25.78 -7.25 -18.89
C SER A 24 -26.27 -7.99 -17.64
N GLY A 25 -27.40 -7.70 -16.99
CA GLY A 25 -28.69 -7.16 -17.40
C GLY A 25 -29.78 -8.11 -16.86
N THR A 26 -30.86 -7.61 -16.25
CA THR A 26 -32.20 -8.23 -16.26
C THR A 26 -33.24 -7.34 -15.57
N HIS A 27 -34.25 -7.02 -16.37
CA HIS A 27 -35.66 -6.75 -16.08
C HIS A 27 -36.12 -5.57 -15.21
N GLU A 28 -36.63 -4.59 -15.95
CA GLU A 28 -37.67 -3.63 -15.62
C GLU A 28 -39.01 -4.34 -15.36
N THR A 29 -39.66 -4.00 -14.25
CA THR A 29 -41.12 -4.13 -14.08
C THR A 29 -41.69 -2.81 -13.55
N ARG A 30 -42.70 -2.36 -14.29
CA ARG A 30 -43.61 -1.19 -14.16
C ARG A 30 -43.95 -0.85 -12.70
N LEU A 31 -43.81 0.41 -12.30
CA LEU A 31 -44.78 1.52 -12.41
C LEU A 31 -46.05 1.30 -11.56
N SER A 32 -46.33 2.34 -10.77
CA SER A 32 -47.54 2.67 -10.03
C SER A 32 -47.94 1.77 -8.86
N ASP A 33 -47.60 2.21 -7.65
CA ASP A 33 -48.60 2.34 -6.58
C ASP A 33 -48.24 3.53 -5.67
N LEU A 34 -49.07 4.57 -5.76
CA LEU A 34 -49.03 5.80 -4.97
C LEU A 34 -49.88 5.63 -3.71
N LYS A 35 -49.29 5.73 -2.51
CA LYS A 35 -49.86 6.52 -1.40
C LYS A 35 -48.83 6.74 -0.27
N ALA A 36 -48.40 7.99 -0.09
CA ALA A 36 -47.74 8.53 1.10
C ALA A 36 -48.74 8.66 2.28
N PRO A 37 -48.42 9.18 3.50
CA PRO A 37 -47.18 9.77 4.01
C PRO A 37 -46.84 9.31 5.46
N HIS A 38 -45.86 9.96 6.09
CA HIS A 38 -45.54 9.86 7.51
C HIS A 38 -44.84 8.56 7.93
N LEU A 39 -43.50 8.57 7.87
CA LEU A 39 -42.66 8.35 9.05
C LEU A 39 -41.25 8.74 8.63
N LEU A 40 -40.68 9.68 9.38
CA LEU A 40 -39.31 10.16 9.25
C LEU A 40 -38.35 8.97 9.19
N LYS A 41 -37.94 8.57 7.98
CA LYS A 41 -36.65 7.91 7.79
C LYS A 41 -35.61 8.97 8.10
N CYS A 42 -35.31 9.12 9.39
CA CYS A 42 -34.05 9.67 9.82
C CYS A 42 -33.01 8.69 9.29
N SER A 43 -32.53 8.94 8.07
CA SER A 43 -31.40 8.26 7.48
C SER A 43 -30.26 8.50 8.47
N PHE A 44 -30.06 7.55 9.37
CA PHE A 44 -28.97 7.56 10.33
C PHE A 44 -27.70 7.32 9.51
N VAL A 45 -27.24 8.38 8.83
CA VAL A 45 -25.94 8.43 8.20
C VAL A 45 -24.97 8.39 9.36
N PHE A 46 -24.45 7.20 9.65
CA PHE A 46 -23.30 7.05 10.52
C PHE A 46 -22.22 8.00 9.98
N PRO A 47 -21.80 9.03 10.73
CA PRO A 47 -20.77 9.93 10.25
C PRO A 47 -19.50 9.13 10.04
N ALA A 48 -19.07 9.01 8.79
CA ALA A 48 -17.80 8.41 8.43
C ALA A 48 -16.70 9.13 9.21
N GLN A 49 -15.94 8.37 10.03
CA GLN A 49 -14.92 8.89 10.91
C GLN A 49 -13.99 9.89 10.18
N ALA A 50 -14.02 11.15 10.59
CA ALA A 50 -13.18 12.18 9.97
C ALA A 50 -11.69 11.86 10.19
N LYS A 51 -10.88 12.03 9.13
CA LYS A 51 -9.45 11.79 9.19
C LYS A 51 -8.78 12.74 10.20
N ARG A 52 -8.37 12.21 11.35
CA ARG A 52 -7.82 12.97 12.48
C ARG A 52 -6.58 13.82 12.14
N THR A 53 -5.75 13.40 11.17
CA THR A 53 -4.49 14.10 10.87
C THR A 53 -4.24 14.28 9.37
N LYS A 54 -3.78 15.48 8.98
CA LYS A 54 -3.43 15.79 7.58
C LYS A 54 -2.04 15.25 7.21
N LYS A 55 -1.01 15.55 8.03
CA LYS A 55 0.41 15.27 7.71
C LYS A 55 1.06 14.21 8.59
N VAL A 56 0.76 14.19 9.90
CA VAL A 56 1.55 13.47 10.91
C VAL A 56 1.31 11.95 10.93
N GLY A 57 0.08 11.47 10.74
CA GLY A 57 -0.22 10.03 10.77
C GLY A 57 0.09 9.37 12.12
N ILE A 58 0.68 8.18 12.09
CA ILE A 58 1.03 7.37 13.28
C ILE A 58 1.93 8.10 14.29
N VAL A 59 2.76 9.02 13.81
CA VAL A 59 3.70 9.83 14.61
C VAL A 59 2.99 10.93 15.41
N GLY A 60 1.65 11.03 15.32
CA GLY A 60 0.85 11.92 16.15
C GLY A 60 1.01 11.69 17.66
N LYS A 61 1.43 10.48 18.07
CA LYS A 61 1.71 10.15 19.49
C LYS A 61 2.80 11.01 20.13
N TYR A 62 3.74 11.52 19.33
CA TYR A 62 4.87 12.29 19.87
C TYR A 62 4.55 13.77 20.12
N GLY A 63 3.39 14.27 19.68
CA GLY A 63 3.01 15.67 19.85
C GLY A 63 4.02 16.61 19.19
N THR A 64 4.40 17.69 19.87
CA THR A 64 5.30 18.76 19.38
C THR A 64 6.80 18.52 19.62
N ARG A 65 7.19 17.50 20.39
CA ARG A 65 8.49 17.44 21.09
C ARG A 65 9.77 17.29 20.27
N TYR A 66 9.79 16.47 19.21
CA TYR A 66 11.06 16.06 18.56
C TYR A 66 11.36 16.75 17.22
N GLY A 67 10.63 17.82 16.88
CA GLY A 67 10.83 18.53 15.61
C GLY A 67 10.30 17.78 14.37
N ALA A 68 10.27 18.45 13.21
CA ALA A 68 9.62 17.91 12.01
C ALA A 68 10.47 16.86 11.26
N SER A 69 11.80 17.01 11.23
CA SER A 69 12.69 16.12 10.47
C SER A 69 12.71 14.69 11.04
N LEU A 70 12.95 14.55 12.34
CA LEU A 70 12.95 13.26 13.04
C LEU A 70 11.59 12.55 12.88
N ARG A 71 10.49 13.29 13.03
CA ARG A 71 9.13 12.76 12.86
C ARG A 71 8.87 12.22 11.44
N LYS A 72 9.42 12.85 10.40
CA LYS A 72 9.29 12.35 9.02
C LYS A 72 10.05 11.03 8.82
N MET A 73 11.24 10.89 9.40
CA MET A 73 12.03 9.65 9.32
C MET A 73 11.36 8.51 10.08
N VAL A 74 10.99 8.76 11.34
CA VAL A 74 10.28 7.78 12.19
C VAL A 74 8.96 7.36 11.55
N LYS A 75 8.23 8.27 10.91
CA LYS A 75 6.99 7.92 10.20
C LYS A 75 7.19 6.83 9.16
N LYS A 76 8.26 6.92 8.35
CA LYS A 76 8.55 5.92 7.32
C LYS A 76 8.81 4.56 7.95
N ILE A 77 9.59 4.53 9.02
CA ILE A 77 9.97 3.33 9.77
C ILE A 77 8.76 2.71 10.49
N GLU A 78 7.92 3.54 11.12
CA GLU A 78 6.76 3.07 11.86
C GLU A 78 5.63 2.57 10.95
N ILE A 79 5.54 3.10 9.73
CA ILE A 79 4.60 2.60 8.73
C ILE A 79 5.07 1.23 8.22
N SER A 80 6.35 1.10 7.85
CA SER A 80 6.86 -0.17 7.33
C SER A 80 6.81 -1.29 8.37
N GLN A 81 7.13 -1.00 9.64
CA GLN A 81 7.09 -2.04 10.68
C GLN A 81 5.68 -2.58 10.98
N HIS A 82 4.65 -1.72 10.89
CA HIS A 82 3.25 -2.09 11.18
C HIS A 82 2.48 -2.54 9.93
N ALA A 83 3.08 -2.39 8.75
CA ALA A 83 2.51 -2.90 7.52
C ALA A 83 2.46 -4.44 7.55
N LYS A 84 1.40 -5.00 6.95
CA LYS A 84 1.32 -6.44 6.70
C LYS A 84 1.98 -6.73 5.36
N TYR A 85 2.93 -7.66 5.33
CA TYR A 85 3.60 -8.08 4.11
C TYR A 85 3.00 -9.36 3.52
N THR A 86 3.23 -9.56 2.22
CA THR A 86 2.96 -10.81 1.51
C THR A 86 3.94 -11.89 1.98
N CYS A 87 3.42 -13.06 2.35
CA CYS A 87 4.25 -14.19 2.72
C CYS A 87 4.69 -14.97 1.46
N SER A 88 5.99 -15.22 1.32
CA SER A 88 6.55 -15.98 0.18
C SER A 88 6.14 -17.45 0.14
N PHE A 89 5.67 -18.01 1.26
CA PHE A 89 5.26 -19.42 1.33
C PHE A 89 3.79 -19.65 0.97
N CYS A 90 2.90 -18.78 1.47
CA CYS A 90 1.45 -18.98 1.32
C CYS A 90 0.75 -17.91 0.47
N GLY A 91 1.47 -16.90 -0.03
CA GLY A 91 0.93 -15.79 -0.84
C GLY A 91 0.06 -14.77 -0.07
N LYS A 92 -0.50 -15.15 1.08
CA LYS A 92 -1.38 -14.29 1.90
C LYS A 92 -0.63 -13.10 2.54
N THR A 93 -1.29 -11.94 2.63
CA THR A 93 -0.81 -10.70 3.30
C THR A 93 -1.00 -10.73 4.82
N LYS A 94 -0.45 -11.76 5.47
CA LYS A 94 -0.59 -12.00 6.92
C LYS A 94 0.74 -12.03 7.66
N MET A 95 1.82 -11.54 7.04
CA MET A 95 3.13 -11.44 7.67
C MET A 95 3.17 -10.23 8.60
N LYS A 96 3.50 -10.45 9.88
CA LYS A 96 3.64 -9.42 10.91
C LYS A 96 5.00 -9.53 11.59
N ARG A 97 5.53 -8.40 12.05
CA ARG A 97 6.75 -8.35 12.86
C ARG A 97 6.45 -8.84 14.28
N LYS A 98 7.26 -9.76 14.81
CA LYS A 98 7.22 -10.16 16.23
C LYS A 98 8.30 -9.44 17.03
N ALA A 99 9.53 -9.50 16.53
CA ALA A 99 10.69 -8.84 17.12
C ALA A 99 11.55 -8.20 16.02
N VAL A 100 12.63 -7.52 16.40
CA VAL A 100 13.60 -6.98 15.44
C VAL A 100 14.16 -8.13 14.60
N GLY A 101 14.04 -8.03 13.27
CA GLY A 101 14.53 -9.06 12.35
C GLY A 101 13.72 -10.35 12.31
N ILE A 102 12.75 -10.56 13.22
CA ILE A 102 11.92 -11.77 13.27
C ILE A 102 10.50 -11.45 12.81
N TRP A 103 10.10 -12.09 11.73
CA TRP A 103 8.79 -11.98 11.12
C TRP A 103 8.02 -13.28 11.26
N HIS A 104 6.71 -13.19 11.52
CA HIS A 104 5.84 -14.35 11.66
C HIS A 104 4.60 -14.23 10.78
N CYS A 105 4.28 -15.31 10.08
CA CYS A 105 3.05 -15.40 9.31
C CYS A 105 1.92 -15.97 10.17
N GLY A 106 0.79 -15.24 10.25
CA GLY A 106 -0.40 -15.74 10.95
C GLY A 106 -1.11 -16.90 10.25
N SER A 107 -0.89 -17.16 8.96
CA SER A 107 -1.58 -18.25 8.23
C SER A 107 -0.78 -19.54 8.13
N CYS A 108 0.52 -19.47 7.79
CA CYS A 108 1.35 -20.68 7.67
C CYS A 108 2.17 -20.97 8.93
N MET A 109 2.09 -20.12 9.95
CA MET A 109 2.85 -20.21 11.21
C MET A 109 4.37 -20.28 11.04
N LYS A 110 4.88 -19.94 9.84
CA LYS A 110 6.31 -19.87 9.58
C LYS A 110 6.89 -18.58 10.14
N THR A 111 8.03 -18.73 10.80
CA THR A 111 8.86 -17.63 11.30
C THR A 111 10.04 -17.46 10.34
N VAL A 112 10.32 -16.23 9.94
CA VAL A 112 11.32 -15.88 8.93
C VAL A 112 12.20 -14.78 9.45
N ALA A 113 13.51 -14.91 9.25
CA ALA A 113 14.47 -13.83 9.49
C ALA A 113 14.46 -12.85 8.30
N GLY A 114 14.39 -11.55 8.61
CA GLY A 114 14.31 -10.48 7.62
C GLY A 114 14.92 -9.17 8.13
N GLY A 115 14.53 -8.05 7.52
CA GLY A 115 14.99 -6.74 7.95
C GLY A 115 14.43 -6.29 9.29
N ALA A 116 15.06 -5.29 9.90
CA ALA A 116 14.64 -4.73 11.19
C ALA A 116 13.24 -4.09 11.11
N TRP A 117 12.95 -3.38 10.03
CA TRP A 117 11.72 -2.60 9.82
C TRP A 117 10.91 -3.03 8.59
N THR A 118 11.58 -3.63 7.59
CA THR A 118 10.96 -4.15 6.37
C THR A 118 11.17 -5.66 6.28
N TYR A 119 10.20 -6.40 5.74
CA TYR A 119 10.29 -7.85 5.61
C TYR A 119 11.49 -8.30 4.75
N ASN A 120 11.72 -7.63 3.62
CA ASN A 120 12.86 -7.87 2.74
C ASN A 120 13.63 -6.56 2.54
N THR A 121 14.95 -6.60 2.65
CA THR A 121 15.82 -5.44 2.38
C THR A 121 16.37 -5.54 0.95
N THR A 122 16.67 -4.40 0.33
CA THR A 122 17.22 -4.36 -1.03
C THR A 122 18.49 -5.20 -1.16
N SER A 123 19.41 -5.08 -0.19
CA SER A 123 20.65 -5.86 -0.16
C SER A 123 20.40 -7.37 -0.01
N ALA A 124 19.40 -7.78 0.78
CA ALA A 124 19.07 -9.20 0.88
C ALA A 124 18.51 -9.74 -0.45
N VAL A 125 17.77 -8.92 -1.21
CA VAL A 125 17.24 -9.31 -2.52
C VAL A 125 18.37 -9.51 -3.53
N THR A 126 19.34 -8.58 -3.57
CA THR A 126 20.46 -8.64 -4.51
C THR A 126 21.42 -9.78 -4.20
N VAL A 127 21.68 -10.05 -2.92
CA VAL A 127 22.51 -11.20 -2.52
C VAL A 127 21.83 -12.52 -2.88
N LYS A 128 20.51 -12.64 -2.66
CA LYS A 128 19.74 -13.83 -3.04
C LYS A 128 19.81 -14.08 -4.56
N SER A 129 19.69 -13.05 -5.38
CA SER A 129 19.77 -13.20 -6.84
C SER A 129 21.19 -13.49 -7.33
N ALA A 130 22.22 -12.88 -6.73
CA ALA A 130 23.62 -13.17 -7.05
C ALA A 130 23.99 -14.62 -6.72
N ILE A 131 23.66 -15.10 -5.52
CA ILE A 131 23.92 -16.49 -5.11
C ILE A 131 23.20 -17.47 -6.04
N LYS A 132 21.95 -17.17 -6.43
CA LYS A 132 21.20 -18.03 -7.35
C LYS A 132 21.94 -18.20 -8.69
N ARG A 133 22.40 -17.09 -9.29
CA ARG A 133 23.16 -17.11 -10.55
C ARG A 133 24.46 -17.89 -10.42
N LEU A 134 25.21 -17.69 -9.33
CA LEU A 134 26.47 -18.39 -9.10
C LEU A 134 26.30 -19.90 -8.91
N LYS A 135 25.16 -20.34 -8.35
CA LYS A 135 24.83 -21.77 -8.25
C LYS A 135 24.53 -22.38 -9.61
N GLU A 136 23.71 -21.70 -10.42
CA GLU A 136 23.37 -22.13 -11.79
C GLU A 136 24.61 -22.31 -12.68
N LEU A 137 25.63 -21.46 -12.52
CA LEU A 137 26.90 -21.57 -13.25
C LEU A 137 27.79 -22.74 -12.79
N LYS A 138 27.66 -23.20 -11.55
CA LYS A 138 28.44 -24.32 -11.01
C LYS A 138 27.84 -25.68 -11.38
N ASP A 139 26.54 -25.71 -11.62
CA ASP A 139 25.80 -26.94 -11.95
C ASP A 139 25.91 -27.31 -13.45
N GLN A 140 26.57 -26.46 -14.27
CA GLN A 140 26.98 -26.74 -15.65
C GLN A 140 28.35 -27.40 -15.71
#